data_AF-A0A935PRP7-F1
#
_entry.id   AF-A0A935PRP7-F1
#
_cell.length_a   1.000
_cell.length_b   1.000
_cell.length_c   1.000
_cell.angle_alpha   90.00
_cell.angle_beta   90.00
_cell.angle_gamma   90.00
#
_symmetry.space_group_name_H-M   'P 1'
#
loop_
_entity.id
_entity.type
_entity.pdbx_description
1 polymer ?
#
loop_
_entity_poly.entity_id
_entity_poly.type
_entity_poly.pdbx_seq_one_letter_code
_entity_poly.pdbx_strand_id
1 'polypeptide(L)'
;MPGARCLYENYNPRSPELSLVCSDIDLQAWLAARSLSVTDLSPVPATLPDGSLAHGLYATANGERVLLARYVSDHFHPPVPRSRDEVRAEYLETLGIAPATVTATGAFVPQDNACVAGVELAVVGYTPTTYSGPVLLMRHCGPNPAGPYYGRRILYHEGHSHVELTDGIDFVRWLADLGFEVYVAEMPLFGRNTPSPEDPPPPALTHEEYADFERDAVSPLWSEILTPIASFIAILRQGATGPVGLIGRSGGGMTAYSIGLAHPAVDFVISIAGGTPLSMRLAAPAGPLEISDWEQWSPRTYSRVGHEELQRHAGRLGSLHLYGGLDPCCFRVAPGDGFYEWLGLPTGDGRIVEIYVDPDNDQHALSEPGKPVLMSFLDRVFIQPELTVSIAGATGGRVVSVPADIDCPGACAAFYPADQAVALEATAQAGFFFAGWSGACAGTGSCLVTLATNRQVTATFEPIPVALAVSIAGEGLGTVTSIPAGIDCGATCAADFPQGATVNLQAIAAAGSLFAGWSGACTGTGPCVVTMNAATQVSASFTTVRHPSSSSAPASGAEP
;
A
#
# COMPACT_ATOMS: atom_id res chain seq x y z
N MET A 1 33.63 25.91 -15.80
CA MET A 1 34.21 26.44 -17.06
C MET A 1 33.09 27.13 -17.83
N PRO A 2 33.36 28.14 -18.67
CA PRO A 2 32.35 28.63 -19.61
C PRO A 2 31.92 27.46 -20.51
N GLY A 3 30.63 27.10 -20.51
CA GLY A 3 30.08 25.97 -21.27
C GLY A 3 29.98 24.63 -20.52
N ALA A 4 30.37 24.55 -19.24
CA ALA A 4 30.22 23.31 -18.46
C ALA A 4 28.82 23.20 -17.82
N ARG A 5 28.10 22.09 -18.08
CA ARG A 5 26.92 21.65 -17.30
C ARG A 5 27.36 20.62 -16.27
N CYS A 6 27.84 21.09 -15.11
CA CYS A 6 28.08 20.22 -13.95
C CYS A 6 26.81 20.16 -13.12
N LEU A 7 26.31 18.96 -12.84
CA LEU A 7 25.15 18.78 -11.98
C LEU A 7 25.65 18.40 -10.58
N TYR A 8 25.30 19.26 -9.63
CA TYR A 8 25.57 19.06 -8.21
C TYR A 8 24.55 18.06 -7.65
N GLU A 9 25.03 17.06 -6.91
CA GLU A 9 24.18 16.25 -6.05
C GLU A 9 24.72 16.37 -4.61
N ASN A 10 24.04 17.17 -3.78
CA ASN A 10 24.09 16.95 -2.33
C ASN A 10 22.93 17.62 -1.60
N TYR A 11 22.12 16.84 -0.88
CA TYR A 11 21.89 17.09 0.55
C TYR A 11 21.34 15.85 1.28
N ASN A 12 22.17 15.22 2.11
CA ASN A 12 21.72 14.47 3.29
C ASN A 12 21.98 15.34 4.55
N PRO A 13 20.97 15.69 5.37
CA PRO A 13 21.15 16.53 6.55
C PRO A 13 22.05 15.94 7.66
N ARG A 14 22.55 14.70 7.53
CA ARG A 14 23.40 14.04 8.54
C ARG A 14 24.85 13.74 8.11
N SER A 15 25.27 14.04 6.88
CA SER A 15 26.68 13.84 6.46
C SER A 15 27.11 14.80 5.32
N PRO A 16 28.29 15.45 5.40
CA PRO A 16 28.78 16.35 4.36
C PRO A 16 29.59 15.58 3.31
N GLU A 17 28.94 14.84 2.41
CA GLU A 17 29.62 14.20 1.25
C GLU A 17 29.00 14.68 -0.05
N LEU A 18 29.83 15.21 -0.96
CA LEU A 18 29.42 15.86 -2.21
C LEU A 18 29.50 14.86 -3.38
N SER A 19 28.40 14.62 -4.09
CA SER A 19 28.37 13.80 -5.31
C SER A 19 28.31 14.70 -6.55
N LEU A 20 29.03 14.34 -7.61
CA LEU A 20 29.08 15.11 -8.86
C LEU A 20 28.77 14.19 -10.04
N VAL A 21 27.80 14.57 -10.87
CA VAL A 21 27.55 13.94 -12.17
C VAL A 21 27.78 14.99 -13.25
N CYS A 22 28.64 14.67 -14.22
CA CYS A 22 28.99 15.58 -15.30
C CYS A 22 28.99 14.84 -16.64
N SER A 23 28.36 15.44 -17.65
CA SER A 23 28.52 15.07 -19.05
C SER A 23 29.55 16.01 -19.73
N ASP A 24 30.20 15.50 -20.78
CA ASP A 24 31.17 16.22 -21.63
C ASP A 24 32.36 16.89 -20.93
N ILE A 25 32.98 16.19 -19.97
CA ILE A 25 34.22 16.64 -19.34
C ILE A 25 35.40 15.78 -19.80
N ASP A 26 36.47 16.43 -20.25
CA ASP A 26 37.82 15.89 -20.14
C ASP A 26 38.17 15.81 -18.64
N LEU A 27 37.85 14.66 -18.03
CA LEU A 27 37.99 14.41 -16.59
C LEU A 27 39.41 14.72 -16.09
N GLN A 28 40.41 14.51 -16.96
CA GLN A 28 41.81 14.82 -16.67
C GLN A 28 42.04 16.34 -16.52
N ALA A 29 41.44 17.16 -17.37
CA ALA A 29 41.54 18.62 -17.30
C ALA A 29 40.88 19.22 -16.05
N TRP A 30 39.74 18.66 -15.61
CA TRP A 30 39.04 19.09 -14.39
C TRP A 30 39.80 18.74 -13.12
N LEU A 31 40.41 17.55 -13.07
CA LEU A 31 41.25 17.09 -11.96
C LEU A 31 42.54 17.90 -11.87
N ALA A 32 43.19 18.15 -13.01
CA ALA A 32 44.39 18.98 -13.11
C ALA A 32 44.15 20.42 -12.62
N ALA A 33 43.01 21.03 -12.97
CA ALA A 33 42.65 22.38 -12.54
C ALA A 33 42.47 22.54 -11.01
N ARG A 34 42.30 21.42 -10.28
CA ARG A 34 42.12 21.39 -8.81
C ARG A 34 43.29 20.77 -8.06
N SER A 35 44.42 20.54 -8.74
CA SER A 35 45.61 19.90 -8.16
C SER A 35 45.31 18.50 -7.59
N LEU A 36 44.37 17.78 -8.19
CA LEU A 36 44.04 16.39 -7.86
C LEU A 36 44.86 15.46 -8.76
N SER A 37 45.56 14.47 -8.18
CA SER A 37 46.35 13.51 -8.96
C SER A 37 45.60 12.19 -9.13
N VAL A 38 45.48 11.72 -10.37
CA VAL A 38 44.97 10.37 -10.67
C VAL A 38 46.07 9.37 -10.36
N THR A 39 46.02 8.79 -9.18
CA THR A 39 46.85 7.65 -8.80
C THR A 39 45.92 6.57 -8.30
N ASP A 40 45.80 5.50 -9.09
CA ASP A 40 44.88 4.36 -8.96
C ASP A 40 43.38 4.68 -9.04
N LEU A 41 42.87 4.72 -10.27
CA LEU A 41 41.48 4.38 -10.57
C LEU A 41 41.31 2.86 -10.34
N SER A 42 41.28 2.43 -9.09
CA SER A 42 41.04 1.02 -8.76
C SER A 42 39.64 0.87 -8.17
N PRO A 43 38.76 0.05 -8.75
CA PRO A 43 37.37 -0.19 -8.29
C PRO A 43 37.31 -1.04 -7.00
N VAL A 44 38.09 -0.67 -5.98
CA VAL A 44 38.29 -1.49 -4.77
C VAL A 44 37.35 -1.02 -3.65
N PRO A 45 36.74 -1.96 -2.89
CA PRO A 45 35.95 -1.65 -1.70
C PRO A 45 36.74 -0.83 -0.67
N ALA A 46 36.10 0.18 -0.08
CA ALA A 46 36.58 0.90 1.09
C ALA A 46 35.58 0.79 2.24
N THR A 47 36.06 0.55 3.46
CA THR A 47 35.23 0.52 4.66
C THR A 47 35.08 1.93 5.24
N LEU A 48 33.85 2.42 5.34
CA LEU A 48 33.49 3.70 5.94
C LEU A 48 33.66 3.66 7.49
N PRO A 49 33.71 4.82 8.16
CA PRO A 49 33.90 4.90 9.62
C PRO A 49 32.83 4.18 10.46
N ASP A 50 31.66 3.91 9.87
CA ASP A 50 30.57 3.16 10.48
C ASP A 50 30.62 1.64 10.21
N GLY A 51 31.65 1.18 9.48
CA GLY A 51 31.86 -0.23 9.14
C GLY A 51 31.20 -0.68 7.83
N SER A 52 30.48 0.20 7.11
CA SER A 52 29.88 -0.14 5.81
C SER A 52 30.89 -0.12 4.67
N LEU A 53 30.67 -0.90 3.61
CA LEU A 53 31.54 -0.95 2.43
C LEU A 53 30.98 -0.02 1.33
N ALA A 54 31.82 0.84 0.76
CA ALA A 54 31.49 1.70 -0.36
C ALA A 54 32.34 1.36 -1.60
N HIS A 55 31.67 1.15 -2.73
CA HIS A 55 32.28 0.97 -4.05
C HIS A 55 32.08 2.27 -4.85
N GLY A 56 33.17 2.84 -5.37
CA GLY A 56 33.13 4.16 -6.01
C GLY A 56 34.42 4.48 -6.76
N LEU A 57 34.35 5.49 -7.63
CA LEU A 57 35.52 6.12 -8.23
C LEU A 57 36.10 7.11 -7.21
N TYR A 58 37.39 6.99 -6.91
CA TYR A 58 38.08 7.85 -5.95
C TYR A 58 39.21 8.62 -6.62
N ALA A 59 39.41 9.87 -6.21
CA ALA A 59 40.66 10.61 -6.42
C ALA A 59 41.34 10.86 -5.07
N THR A 60 42.64 11.18 -5.10
CA THR A 60 43.38 11.59 -3.91
C THR A 60 43.67 13.08 -3.97
N ALA A 61 43.28 13.82 -2.93
CA ALA A 61 43.52 15.24 -2.74
C ALA A 61 44.31 15.43 -1.45
N ASN A 62 45.54 15.94 -1.48
CA ASN A 62 46.34 16.22 -0.26
C ASN A 62 46.50 15.02 0.71
N GLY A 63 46.47 13.79 0.20
CA GLY A 63 46.54 12.57 1.02
C GLY A 63 45.18 12.09 1.56
N GLU A 64 44.09 12.83 1.31
CA GLU A 64 42.72 12.42 1.61
C GLU A 64 42.02 11.88 0.35
N ARG A 65 41.21 10.82 0.49
CA ARG A 65 40.42 10.26 -0.61
C ARG A 65 39.12 11.05 -0.79
N VAL A 66 38.82 11.42 -2.03
CA VAL A 66 37.59 12.13 -2.44
C VAL A 66 36.75 11.20 -3.32
N LEU A 67 35.48 10.98 -2.96
CA LEU A 67 34.53 10.20 -3.75
C LEU A 67 34.09 11.02 -4.96
N LEU A 68 34.32 10.50 -6.17
CA LEU A 68 33.99 11.16 -7.44
C LEU A 68 32.64 10.70 -8.00
N ALA A 69 32.35 9.41 -7.87
CA ALA A 69 31.07 8.83 -8.26
C ALA A 69 30.81 7.60 -7.38
N ARG A 70 29.56 7.45 -6.92
CA ARG A 70 29.13 6.26 -6.20
C ARG A 70 28.73 5.19 -7.22
N TYR A 71 29.37 4.03 -7.16
CA TYR A 71 28.90 2.84 -7.87
C TYR A 71 27.84 2.15 -7.03
N VAL A 72 26.79 1.66 -7.68
CA VAL A 72 25.87 0.66 -7.11
C VAL A 72 25.95 -0.60 -7.97
N SER A 73 27.03 -1.35 -7.81
CA SER A 73 27.01 -2.81 -7.96
C SER A 73 28.01 -3.33 -6.92
N ASP A 74 27.72 -4.34 -6.10
CA ASP A 74 27.13 -5.63 -6.47
C ASP A 74 25.99 -6.08 -5.55
N HIS A 75 25.60 -5.26 -4.58
CA HIS A 75 24.43 -5.48 -3.72
C HIS A 75 23.70 -4.15 -3.58
N PHE A 76 22.58 -4.00 -4.28
CA PHE A 76 21.59 -3.00 -3.88
C PHE A 76 21.29 -3.25 -2.39
N HIS A 77 21.78 -2.37 -1.52
CA HIS A 77 21.39 -2.36 -0.13
C HIS A 77 20.13 -1.51 -0.05
N PRO A 78 18.95 -2.14 0.04
CA PRO A 78 17.75 -1.36 0.07
C PRO A 78 17.75 -0.46 1.30
N PRO A 79 17.36 0.83 1.18
CA PRO A 79 16.82 1.49 2.35
C PRO A 79 15.69 0.60 2.89
N VAL A 80 15.51 0.61 4.22
CA VAL A 80 14.31 0.00 4.82
C VAL A 80 13.11 0.44 3.99
N PRO A 81 12.31 -0.49 3.42
CA PRO A 81 11.24 -0.13 2.51
C PRO A 81 10.35 0.94 3.14
N ARG A 82 10.35 2.12 2.53
CA ARG A 82 9.50 3.22 2.96
C ARG A 82 8.06 2.90 2.60
N SER A 83 7.12 3.47 3.33
CA SER A 83 5.71 3.31 2.99
C SER A 83 5.40 4.01 1.67
N ARG A 84 4.41 3.52 0.93
CA ARG A 84 3.94 4.15 -0.30
C ARG A 84 3.59 5.63 -0.08
N ASP A 85 2.99 5.96 1.05
CA ASP A 85 2.56 7.32 1.36
C ASP A 85 3.74 8.26 1.61
N GLU A 86 4.79 7.80 2.30
CA GLU A 86 6.03 8.58 2.47
C GLU A 86 6.69 8.86 1.11
N VAL A 87 6.88 7.82 0.29
CA VAL A 87 7.51 7.94 -1.03
C VAL A 87 6.66 8.83 -1.93
N ARG A 88 5.33 8.66 -1.94
CA ARG A 88 4.43 9.49 -2.74
C ARG A 88 4.47 10.94 -2.32
N ALA A 89 4.45 11.23 -1.02
CA ALA A 89 4.48 12.61 -0.52
C ALA A 89 5.76 13.32 -0.95
N GLU A 90 6.90 12.66 -0.82
CA GLU A 90 8.19 13.19 -1.25
C GLU A 90 8.27 13.35 -2.78
N TYR A 91 7.77 12.38 -3.54
CA TYR A 91 7.73 12.45 -5.00
C TYR A 91 6.89 13.64 -5.50
N LEU A 92 5.71 13.87 -4.92
CA LEU A 92 4.90 15.04 -5.29
C LEU A 92 5.59 16.36 -4.94
N GLU A 93 6.35 16.41 -3.85
CA GLU A 93 7.17 17.56 -3.48
C GLU A 93 8.29 17.81 -4.51
N THR A 94 8.97 16.75 -4.97
CA THR A 94 10.01 16.89 -6.02
C THR A 94 9.42 17.36 -7.34
N LEU A 95 8.17 17.00 -7.62
CA LEU A 95 7.45 17.50 -8.79
C LEU A 95 6.92 18.93 -8.62
N GLY A 96 6.87 19.45 -7.38
CA GLY A 96 6.34 20.77 -7.07
C GLY A 96 4.81 20.82 -7.06
N ILE A 97 4.15 19.71 -6.71
CA ILE A 97 2.69 19.56 -6.75
C ILE A 97 2.17 19.36 -5.32
N ALA A 98 1.06 20.03 -4.97
CA ALA A 98 0.38 19.72 -3.72
C ALA A 98 -0.32 18.34 -3.80
N PRO A 99 -0.36 17.55 -2.71
CA PRO A 99 -0.94 16.20 -2.70
C PRO A 99 -2.40 16.09 -3.18
N ALA A 100 -3.16 17.19 -3.17
CA ALA A 100 -4.58 17.27 -3.52
C ALA A 100 -4.89 17.85 -4.92
N THR A 101 -3.90 18.34 -5.67
CA THR A 101 -4.12 19.09 -6.93
C THR A 101 -3.90 18.29 -8.21
N VAL A 102 -3.76 16.97 -8.13
CA VAL A 102 -3.69 16.14 -9.34
C VAL A 102 -5.10 15.95 -9.90
N THR A 103 -5.63 17.00 -10.55
CA THR A 103 -6.89 16.98 -11.27
C THR A 103 -6.70 17.66 -12.61
N ALA A 104 -6.88 16.90 -13.67
CA ALA A 104 -6.90 17.42 -15.02
C ALA A 104 -8.34 17.58 -15.51
N THR A 105 -8.60 18.67 -16.21
CA THR A 105 -9.95 19.13 -16.57
C THR A 105 -10.25 19.02 -18.08
N GLY A 106 -9.52 18.17 -18.80
CA GLY A 106 -9.67 18.00 -20.24
C GLY A 106 -10.95 17.26 -20.64
N ALA A 107 -11.40 17.50 -21.88
CA ALA A 107 -12.50 16.76 -22.51
C ALA A 107 -11.97 15.95 -23.71
N PHE A 108 -12.49 14.74 -23.89
CA PHE A 108 -12.29 13.98 -25.12
C PHE A 108 -13.12 14.62 -26.23
N VAL A 109 -12.45 15.20 -27.24
CA VAL A 109 -13.12 15.75 -28.42
C VAL A 109 -12.77 14.88 -29.63
N PRO A 110 -13.69 14.02 -30.10
CA PRO A 110 -13.50 13.23 -31.31
C PRO A 110 -13.20 14.14 -32.51
N GLN A 111 -12.28 13.73 -33.37
CA GLN A 111 -12.09 14.33 -34.69
C GLN A 111 -13.05 13.68 -35.70
N ASP A 112 -13.49 14.44 -36.71
CA ASP A 112 -14.50 13.96 -37.69
C ASP A 112 -14.04 12.69 -38.45
N ASN A 113 -14.82 11.60 -38.30
CA ASN A 113 -14.95 10.46 -39.23
C ASN A 113 -13.67 9.91 -39.89
N ALA A 114 -12.71 9.41 -39.12
CA ALA A 114 -11.87 8.33 -39.64
C ALA A 114 -11.36 7.43 -38.51
N CYS A 115 -12.02 6.28 -38.34
CA CYS A 115 -11.37 5.12 -37.75
C CYS A 115 -10.28 4.67 -38.73
N VAL A 116 -9.06 5.16 -38.56
CA VAL A 116 -7.93 4.84 -39.44
C VAL A 116 -7.12 3.74 -38.77
N ALA A 117 -6.92 2.63 -39.48
CA ALA A 117 -6.16 1.47 -38.98
C ALA A 117 -6.65 0.86 -37.64
N GLY A 118 -7.90 1.12 -37.25
CA GLY A 118 -8.51 0.65 -35.99
C GLY A 118 -8.37 1.63 -34.82
N VAL A 119 -8.02 2.90 -35.08
CA VAL A 119 -7.90 3.94 -34.06
C VAL A 119 -8.67 5.21 -34.45
N GLU A 120 -9.42 5.77 -33.49
CA GLU A 120 -10.11 7.05 -33.56
C GLU A 120 -9.27 8.10 -32.83
N LEU A 121 -9.03 9.20 -33.52
CA LEU A 121 -8.22 10.30 -33.00
C LEU A 121 -9.07 11.27 -32.18
N ALA A 122 -8.56 11.67 -31.03
CA ALA A 122 -9.07 12.77 -30.24
C ALA A 122 -7.95 13.72 -29.84
N VAL A 123 -8.37 14.97 -29.69
CA VAL A 123 -7.53 16.02 -29.13
C VAL A 123 -8.03 16.29 -27.72
N VAL A 124 -7.11 16.28 -26.76
CA VAL A 124 -7.41 16.69 -25.39
C VAL A 124 -6.76 18.04 -25.14
N GLY A 125 -7.61 19.02 -24.83
CA GLY A 125 -7.15 20.28 -24.28
C GLY A 125 -6.79 20.09 -22.81
N TYR A 126 -5.58 20.48 -22.43
CA TYR A 126 -5.15 20.60 -21.04
C TYR A 126 -4.54 22.00 -20.84
N THR A 127 -4.64 22.53 -19.62
CA THR A 127 -4.08 23.83 -19.27
C THR A 127 -2.90 23.61 -18.34
N PRO A 128 -1.67 23.44 -18.84
CA PRO A 128 -0.51 23.52 -17.97
C PRO A 128 -0.19 24.99 -17.68
N THR A 129 0.69 25.21 -16.71
CA THR A 129 1.18 26.53 -16.33
C THR A 129 2.05 27.19 -17.40
N THR A 130 2.57 26.42 -18.38
CA THR A 130 3.64 26.87 -19.27
C THR A 130 3.39 26.61 -20.77
N TYR A 131 2.67 25.54 -21.16
CA TYR A 131 2.46 25.18 -22.57
C TYR A 131 1.02 24.73 -22.93
N SER A 132 0.17 25.58 -23.52
CA SER A 132 -1.14 25.12 -24.01
C SER A 132 -1.01 24.45 -25.39
N GLY A 133 -1.26 23.14 -25.48
CA GLY A 133 -1.30 22.45 -26.77
C GLY A 133 -2.16 21.18 -26.74
N PRO A 134 -2.64 20.71 -27.91
CA PRO A 134 -3.35 19.44 -28.01
C PRO A 134 -2.38 18.26 -27.87
N VAL A 135 -2.64 17.31 -26.97
CA VAL A 135 -1.98 15.98 -27.01
C VAL A 135 -2.92 14.99 -27.67
N LEU A 136 -2.36 14.14 -28.53
CA LEU A 136 -3.08 13.09 -29.21
C LEU A 136 -3.45 11.99 -28.23
N LEU A 137 -4.75 11.89 -27.98
CA LEU A 137 -5.36 10.75 -27.35
C LEU A 137 -6.07 9.95 -28.43
N MET A 138 -5.75 8.69 -28.52
CA MET A 138 -6.32 7.77 -29.47
C MET A 138 -7.24 6.81 -28.73
N ARG A 139 -8.32 6.37 -29.37
CA ARG A 139 -9.19 5.31 -28.85
C ARG A 139 -9.25 4.21 -29.89
N HIS A 140 -9.04 2.96 -29.51
CA HIS A 140 -9.27 1.85 -30.44
C HIS A 140 -10.72 1.90 -30.94
N CYS A 141 -10.92 1.92 -32.26
CA CYS A 141 -12.23 1.92 -32.91
C CYS A 141 -12.40 0.59 -33.66
N GLY A 142 -13.30 -0.22 -33.14
CA GLY A 142 -13.61 -1.56 -33.63
C GLY A 142 -14.65 -2.19 -32.70
N PRO A 143 -15.33 -3.27 -33.11
CA PRO A 143 -16.19 -4.00 -32.20
C PRO A 143 -15.33 -4.45 -31.01
N ASN A 144 -15.73 -4.07 -29.79
CA ASN A 144 -15.11 -4.62 -28.59
C ASN A 144 -15.68 -6.03 -28.40
N PRO A 145 -14.94 -7.11 -28.69
CA PRO A 145 -15.48 -8.46 -28.57
C PRO A 145 -15.80 -8.75 -27.10
N ALA A 146 -16.75 -9.66 -26.85
CA ALA A 146 -17.05 -10.13 -25.51
C ALA A 146 -15.90 -11.02 -24.98
N GLY A 147 -14.78 -10.39 -24.63
CA GLY A 147 -13.60 -10.99 -24.02
C GLY A 147 -13.65 -10.95 -22.49
N PRO A 148 -12.67 -11.55 -21.81
CA PRO A 148 -12.62 -11.64 -20.34
C PRO A 148 -12.63 -10.27 -19.65
N TYR A 149 -12.16 -9.21 -20.30
CA TYR A 149 -12.09 -7.86 -19.75
C TYR A 149 -13.06 -6.90 -20.43
N TYR A 150 -14.16 -7.41 -20.99
CA TYR A 150 -15.16 -6.60 -21.68
C TYR A 150 -15.58 -5.35 -20.88
N GLY A 151 -15.41 -4.17 -21.49
CA GLY A 151 -15.78 -2.88 -20.91
C GLY A 151 -14.81 -2.35 -19.84
N ARG A 152 -13.71 -3.05 -19.56
CA ARG A 152 -12.61 -2.52 -18.73
C ARG A 152 -11.78 -1.53 -19.53
N ARG A 153 -11.22 -0.53 -18.86
CA ARG A 153 -10.51 0.57 -19.51
C ARG A 153 -9.05 0.61 -19.11
N ILE A 154 -8.20 0.81 -20.11
CA ILE A 154 -6.76 0.96 -19.93
C ILE A 154 -6.24 2.10 -20.80
N LEU A 155 -5.24 2.80 -20.30
CA LEU A 155 -4.42 3.72 -21.09
C LEU A 155 -3.15 2.98 -21.46
N TYR A 156 -2.90 2.82 -22.75
CA TYR A 156 -1.62 2.39 -23.29
C TYR A 156 -0.78 3.63 -23.61
N HIS A 157 0.40 3.73 -23.01
CA HIS A 157 1.34 4.83 -23.25
C HIS A 157 2.53 4.31 -24.03
N GLU A 158 2.62 4.75 -25.27
CA GLU A 158 3.72 4.41 -26.17
C GLU A 158 4.97 5.25 -25.82
N GLY A 159 6.15 4.65 -25.91
CA GLY A 159 7.41 5.35 -25.73
C GLY A 159 7.85 6.09 -27.00
N HIS A 160 9.15 6.30 -27.18
CA HIS A 160 9.74 7.03 -28.31
C HIS A 160 9.71 6.25 -29.64
N SER A 161 8.60 5.64 -30.01
CA SER A 161 8.42 5.02 -31.33
C SER A 161 7.95 6.03 -32.36
N HIS A 162 8.38 5.86 -33.62
CA HIS A 162 8.03 6.74 -34.74
C HIS A 162 6.50 6.88 -34.93
N VAL A 163 6.12 8.08 -35.38
CA VAL A 163 4.77 8.57 -35.76
C VAL A 163 3.69 7.47 -35.95
N GLU A 164 2.53 7.62 -35.30
CA GLU A 164 1.30 6.84 -35.51
C GLU A 164 1.27 5.41 -34.93
N LEU A 165 1.82 5.17 -33.73
CA LEU A 165 1.74 3.88 -33.02
C LEU A 165 2.25 2.66 -33.80
N THR A 166 3.14 2.86 -34.77
CA THR A 166 3.53 1.82 -35.74
C THR A 166 4.02 0.53 -35.07
N ASP A 167 4.69 0.65 -33.92
CA ASP A 167 5.28 -0.48 -33.20
C ASP A 167 4.35 -1.09 -32.13
N GLY A 168 3.47 -0.28 -31.54
CA GLY A 168 2.59 -0.69 -30.44
C GLY A 168 1.21 -1.17 -30.87
N ILE A 169 0.82 -0.95 -32.13
CA ILE A 169 -0.55 -1.17 -32.60
C ILE A 169 -1.02 -2.62 -32.48
N ASP A 170 -0.15 -3.60 -32.69
CA ASP A 170 -0.51 -5.01 -32.57
C ASP A 170 -0.75 -5.42 -31.11
N PHE A 171 -0.03 -4.81 -30.17
CA PHE A 171 -0.27 -4.98 -28.74
C PHE A 171 -1.60 -4.31 -28.31
N VAL A 172 -1.88 -3.11 -28.82
CA VAL A 172 -3.17 -2.43 -28.60
C VAL A 172 -4.34 -3.26 -29.13
N ARG A 173 -4.19 -3.86 -30.33
CA ARG A 173 -5.19 -4.77 -30.90
C ARG A 173 -5.38 -6.02 -30.05
N TRP A 174 -4.28 -6.62 -29.60
CA TRP A 174 -4.35 -7.78 -28.70
C TRP A 174 -5.10 -7.45 -27.40
N LEU A 175 -4.88 -6.28 -26.81
CA LEU A 175 -5.64 -5.82 -25.65
C LEU A 175 -7.13 -5.62 -25.97
N ALA A 176 -7.45 -5.03 -27.13
CA ALA A 176 -8.82 -4.88 -27.58
C ALA A 176 -9.51 -6.25 -27.80
N ASP A 177 -8.81 -7.25 -28.34
CA ASP A 177 -9.31 -8.61 -28.52
C ASP A 177 -9.64 -9.31 -27.18
N LEU A 178 -8.99 -8.90 -26.09
CA LEU A 178 -9.32 -9.36 -24.74
C LEU A 178 -10.55 -8.67 -24.12
N GLY A 179 -11.15 -7.70 -24.81
CA GLY A 179 -12.35 -6.98 -24.36
C GLY A 179 -12.10 -5.57 -23.80
N PHE A 180 -10.86 -5.09 -23.80
CA PHE A 180 -10.54 -3.76 -23.25
C PHE A 180 -11.04 -2.63 -24.16
N GLU A 181 -11.59 -1.59 -23.54
CA GLU A 181 -11.64 -0.25 -24.11
C GLU A 181 -10.25 0.39 -23.97
N VAL A 182 -9.44 0.30 -25.03
CA VAL A 182 -8.05 0.79 -25.04
C VAL A 182 -8.00 2.24 -25.50
N TYR A 183 -7.47 3.09 -24.63
CA TYR A 183 -7.06 4.45 -24.95
C TYR A 183 -5.55 4.46 -25.15
N VAL A 184 -5.04 5.29 -26.04
CA VAL A 184 -3.64 5.31 -26.40
C VAL A 184 -3.08 6.72 -26.35
N ALA A 185 -1.94 6.88 -25.70
CA ALA A 185 -1.16 8.10 -25.63
C ALA A 185 0.20 7.89 -26.27
N GLU A 186 0.60 8.80 -27.14
CA GLU A 186 2.01 8.93 -27.54
C GLU A 186 2.73 9.84 -26.54
N MET A 187 4.04 9.66 -26.42
CA MET A 187 4.88 10.50 -25.57
C MET A 187 4.69 11.99 -25.91
N PRO A 188 4.51 12.88 -24.91
CA PRO A 188 4.51 14.32 -25.14
C PRO A 188 5.80 14.77 -25.83
N LEU A 189 5.76 15.89 -26.57
CA LEU A 189 6.92 16.49 -27.24
C LEU A 189 7.60 15.61 -28.32
N PHE A 190 6.98 14.49 -28.67
CA PHE A 190 7.45 13.61 -29.73
C PHE A 190 6.43 13.53 -30.87
N GLY A 191 6.90 13.38 -32.10
CA GLY A 191 6.04 13.23 -33.27
C GLY A 191 5.04 14.38 -33.41
N ARG A 192 3.73 14.05 -33.45
CA ARG A 192 2.65 15.03 -33.57
C ARG A 192 2.28 15.74 -32.25
N ASN A 193 2.85 15.31 -31.13
CA ASN A 193 2.73 16.00 -29.83
C ASN A 193 3.82 17.07 -29.65
N THR A 194 4.66 17.30 -30.65
CA THR A 194 5.60 18.42 -30.66
C THR A 194 4.82 19.73 -30.82
N PRO A 195 5.07 20.75 -29.99
CA PRO A 195 4.45 22.05 -30.14
C PRO A 195 4.52 22.59 -31.56
N SER A 196 3.41 23.12 -32.08
CA SER A 196 3.48 23.98 -33.27
C SER A 196 4.37 25.18 -32.93
N PRO A 197 5.31 25.57 -33.81
CA PRO A 197 6.10 26.76 -33.57
C PRO A 197 5.16 27.98 -33.42
N GLU A 198 5.15 28.61 -32.25
CA GLU A 198 4.79 30.04 -32.19
C GLU A 198 5.85 30.84 -32.96
N ASP A 199 5.53 32.07 -33.36
CA ASP A 199 6.47 32.93 -34.10
C ASP A 199 7.08 33.96 -33.13
N PRO A 200 8.39 33.89 -32.79
CA PRO A 200 9.40 32.97 -33.31
C PRO A 200 9.36 31.60 -32.59
N PRO A 201 9.78 30.51 -33.25
CA PRO A 201 9.71 29.17 -32.68
C PRO A 201 10.56 29.14 -31.41
N PRO A 202 10.05 28.59 -30.28
CA PRO A 202 10.98 28.08 -29.28
C PRO A 202 11.93 27.11 -30.00
N PRO A 203 13.24 27.09 -29.67
CA PRO A 203 14.13 26.05 -30.21
C PRO A 203 13.44 24.70 -30.02
N ALA A 204 13.53 23.80 -31.01
CA ALA A 204 12.83 22.53 -31.00
C ALA A 204 13.22 21.74 -29.74
N LEU A 205 12.47 21.91 -28.66
CA LEU A 205 12.81 21.38 -27.34
C LEU A 205 12.68 19.86 -27.40
N THR A 206 13.82 19.22 -27.59
CA THR A 206 13.95 17.79 -27.36
C THR A 206 13.92 17.53 -25.86
N HIS A 207 13.61 16.29 -25.47
CA HIS A 207 13.60 15.89 -24.07
C HIS A 207 14.92 16.25 -23.35
N GLU A 208 16.06 16.21 -24.06
CA GLU A 208 17.40 16.53 -23.57
C GLU A 208 17.61 18.01 -23.16
N GLU A 209 16.80 18.94 -23.67
CA GLU A 209 17.00 20.38 -23.49
C GLU A 209 16.29 20.97 -22.25
N TYR A 210 15.52 20.15 -21.51
CA TYR A 210 14.75 20.60 -20.34
C TYR A 210 15.55 20.83 -19.06
N ALA A 211 16.82 20.41 -19.01
CA ALA A 211 17.69 20.63 -17.87
C ALA A 211 17.80 22.12 -17.46
N ASP A 212 17.63 23.04 -18.42
CA ASP A 212 17.70 24.48 -18.16
C ASP A 212 16.42 25.04 -17.49
N PHE A 213 15.30 24.28 -17.51
CA PHE A 213 13.99 24.66 -16.97
C PHE A 213 13.72 24.13 -15.55
N GLU A 214 14.62 23.34 -14.94
CA GLU A 214 14.48 22.89 -13.55
C GLU A 214 14.51 24.02 -12.49
N ARG A 215 14.63 25.29 -12.91
CA ARG A 215 14.71 26.46 -12.03
C ARG A 215 13.34 26.94 -11.53
N ASP A 216 12.25 26.39 -12.05
CA ASP A 216 10.89 26.78 -11.69
C ASP A 216 10.35 25.99 -10.48
N ALA A 217 9.33 26.55 -9.80
CA ALA A 217 8.71 25.93 -8.63
C ALA A 217 8.11 24.54 -8.94
N VAL A 218 7.63 24.33 -10.18
CA VAL A 218 7.07 23.06 -10.69
C VAL A 218 8.11 22.39 -11.58
N SER A 219 8.29 21.08 -11.43
CA SER A 219 9.26 20.31 -12.24
C SER A 219 8.79 20.19 -13.69
N PRO A 220 9.68 20.36 -14.70
CA PRO A 220 9.33 20.10 -16.10
C PRO A 220 8.91 18.65 -16.36
N LEU A 221 9.38 17.70 -15.53
CA LEU A 221 8.93 16.31 -15.56
C LEU A 221 7.41 16.26 -15.34
N TRP A 222 6.89 17.03 -14.39
CA TRP A 222 5.45 17.11 -14.18
C TRP A 222 4.74 17.94 -15.25
N SER A 223 5.18 19.17 -15.48
CA SER A 223 4.41 20.13 -16.28
C SER A 223 4.32 19.72 -17.75
N GLU A 224 5.39 19.15 -18.31
CA GLU A 224 5.49 18.87 -19.74
C GLU A 224 5.22 17.40 -20.08
N ILE A 225 5.58 16.45 -19.19
CA ILE A 225 5.54 15.01 -19.50
C ILE A 225 4.38 14.32 -18.78
N LEU A 226 4.28 14.45 -17.45
CA LEU A 226 3.29 13.67 -16.70
C LEU A 226 1.88 14.29 -16.71
N THR A 227 1.75 15.61 -16.84
CA THR A 227 0.45 16.31 -16.85
C THR A 227 -0.46 15.90 -18.02
N PRO A 228 0.02 15.81 -19.27
CA PRO A 228 -0.78 15.28 -20.39
C PRO A 228 -1.38 13.90 -20.10
N ILE A 229 -0.56 12.99 -19.59
CA ILE A 229 -0.94 11.60 -19.35
C ILE A 229 -1.90 11.50 -18.15
N ALA A 230 -1.66 12.28 -17.08
CA ALA A 230 -2.58 12.47 -15.95
C ALA A 230 -3.97 12.93 -16.43
N SER A 231 -4.01 13.78 -17.46
CA SER A 231 -5.26 14.25 -18.07
C SER A 231 -6.05 13.15 -18.74
N PHE A 232 -5.38 12.23 -19.39
CA PHE A 232 -6.03 11.08 -20.00
C PHE A 232 -6.62 10.15 -18.95
N ILE A 233 -5.89 9.89 -17.85
CA ILE A 233 -6.40 9.04 -16.76
C ILE A 233 -7.70 9.60 -16.16
N ALA A 234 -7.79 10.93 -15.99
CA ALA A 234 -9.01 11.57 -15.51
C ALA A 234 -10.20 11.34 -16.47
N ILE A 235 -9.96 11.36 -17.79
CA ILE A 235 -10.96 11.05 -18.81
C ILE A 235 -11.34 9.56 -18.75
N LEU A 236 -10.38 8.65 -18.70
CA LEU A 236 -10.63 7.21 -18.64
C LEU A 236 -11.53 6.84 -17.46
N ARG A 237 -11.33 7.51 -16.32
CA ARG A 237 -12.11 7.29 -15.10
C ARG A 237 -13.59 7.67 -15.27
N GLN A 238 -13.92 8.61 -16.16
CA GLN A 238 -15.30 9.02 -16.41
C GLN A 238 -16.10 7.87 -17.05
N GLY A 239 -16.87 7.14 -16.25
CA GLY A 239 -17.68 6.01 -16.71
C GLY A 239 -16.99 4.64 -16.63
N ALA A 240 -15.80 4.56 -16.02
CA ALA A 240 -15.20 3.26 -15.69
C ALA A 240 -15.98 2.57 -14.55
N THR A 241 -16.23 1.28 -14.69
CA THR A 241 -16.97 0.44 -13.71
C THR A 241 -16.05 -0.45 -12.87
N GLY A 242 -14.74 -0.23 -12.93
CA GLY A 242 -13.74 -1.01 -12.23
C GLY A 242 -12.35 -0.36 -12.26
N PRO A 243 -11.30 -1.13 -11.96
CA PRO A 243 -9.92 -0.64 -11.98
C PRO A 243 -9.55 0.01 -13.31
N VAL A 244 -8.85 1.16 -13.25
CA VAL A 244 -8.26 1.83 -14.42
C VAL A 244 -6.77 1.55 -14.44
N GLY A 245 -6.30 0.95 -15.54
CA GLY A 245 -4.89 0.59 -15.72
C GLY A 245 -4.12 1.56 -16.60
N LEU A 246 -2.81 1.68 -16.33
CA LEU A 246 -1.85 2.33 -17.20
C LEU A 246 -0.78 1.32 -17.63
N ILE A 247 -0.73 1.02 -18.92
CA ILE A 247 0.26 0.13 -19.52
C ILE A 247 1.21 0.99 -20.34
N GLY A 248 2.50 0.90 -20.11
CA GLY A 248 3.49 1.70 -20.82
C GLY A 248 4.58 0.85 -21.46
N ARG A 249 5.05 1.23 -22.64
CA ARG A 249 6.22 0.62 -23.30
C ARG A 249 7.40 1.58 -23.35
N SER A 250 8.62 1.13 -23.12
CA SER A 250 9.83 1.97 -23.26
C SER A 250 9.78 3.22 -22.36
N GLY A 251 10.07 4.42 -22.88
CA GLY A 251 9.82 5.68 -22.17
C GLY A 251 8.41 5.80 -21.58
N GLY A 252 7.41 5.19 -22.24
CA GLY A 252 6.05 5.07 -21.71
C GLY A 252 5.90 4.15 -20.50
N GLY A 253 6.72 3.10 -20.40
CA GLY A 253 6.80 2.26 -19.19
C GLY A 253 7.36 3.05 -18.01
N MET A 254 8.33 3.94 -18.26
CA MET A 254 8.87 4.86 -17.25
C MET A 254 7.81 5.83 -16.76
N THR A 255 7.13 6.51 -17.68
CA THR A 255 6.07 7.45 -17.30
C THR A 255 4.91 6.73 -16.63
N ALA A 256 4.65 5.47 -16.97
CA ALA A 256 3.60 4.66 -16.36
C ALA A 256 3.81 4.46 -14.86
N TYR A 257 4.98 4.00 -14.40
CA TYR A 257 5.22 3.85 -12.95
C TYR A 257 5.35 5.20 -12.24
N SER A 258 5.90 6.20 -12.92
CA SER A 258 6.02 7.57 -12.40
C SER A 258 4.64 8.18 -12.12
N ILE A 259 3.70 8.04 -13.04
CA ILE A 259 2.33 8.53 -12.85
C ILE A 259 1.53 7.62 -11.93
N GLY A 260 1.75 6.32 -11.98
CA GLY A 260 1.07 5.36 -11.11
C GLY A 260 1.27 5.63 -9.61
N LEU A 261 2.40 6.23 -9.23
CA LEU A 261 2.62 6.71 -7.87
C LEU A 261 1.93 8.08 -7.63
N ALA A 262 2.13 9.04 -8.54
CA ALA A 262 1.62 10.40 -8.37
C ALA A 262 0.08 10.49 -8.40
N HIS A 263 -0.56 9.80 -9.33
CA HIS A 263 -1.97 9.98 -9.66
C HIS A 263 -2.88 8.95 -8.95
N PRO A 264 -3.78 9.38 -8.05
CA PRO A 264 -4.57 8.46 -7.22
C PRO A 264 -5.60 7.62 -8.00
N ALA A 265 -5.97 8.04 -9.22
CA ALA A 265 -6.92 7.30 -10.06
C ALA A 265 -6.29 6.16 -10.90
N VAL A 266 -4.97 5.94 -10.81
CA VAL A 266 -4.32 4.78 -11.44
C VAL A 266 -4.37 3.60 -10.49
N ASP A 267 -5.22 2.63 -10.82
CA ASP A 267 -5.39 1.44 -9.98
C ASP A 267 -4.23 0.47 -10.17
N PHE A 268 -3.70 0.28 -11.38
CA PHE A 268 -2.53 -0.57 -11.59
C PHE A 268 -1.64 -0.07 -12.73
N VAL A 269 -0.38 -0.48 -12.70
CA VAL A 269 0.62 -0.16 -13.73
C VAL A 269 1.16 -1.43 -14.36
N ILE A 270 1.39 -1.42 -15.67
CA ILE A 270 2.18 -2.45 -16.35
C ILE A 270 3.28 -1.74 -17.14
N SER A 271 4.53 -1.92 -16.75
CA SER A 271 5.70 -1.36 -17.40
C SER A 271 6.34 -2.43 -18.28
N ILE A 272 6.40 -2.20 -19.59
CA ILE A 272 7.02 -3.09 -20.57
C ILE A 272 8.28 -2.38 -21.07
N ALA A 273 9.45 -2.99 -20.89
CA ALA A 273 10.72 -2.41 -21.30
C ALA A 273 10.91 -0.97 -20.78
N GLY A 274 10.36 -0.65 -19.59
CA GLY A 274 10.20 0.73 -19.07
C GLY A 274 11.46 1.44 -18.58
N GLY A 275 12.62 1.02 -19.09
CA GLY A 275 13.93 1.41 -18.61
C GLY A 275 14.28 0.78 -17.26
N THR A 276 15.53 0.33 -17.12
CA THR A 276 16.04 -0.15 -15.82
C THR A 276 16.28 1.02 -14.87
N PRO A 277 16.33 0.81 -13.56
CA PRO A 277 16.76 1.84 -12.63
C PRO A 277 18.14 2.42 -13.01
N LEU A 278 18.34 3.73 -12.84
CA LEU A 278 19.63 4.39 -13.10
C LEU A 278 20.81 3.69 -12.40
N SER A 279 20.57 3.12 -11.22
CA SER A 279 21.54 2.33 -10.46
C SER A 279 22.11 1.15 -11.26
N MET A 280 21.34 0.58 -12.19
CA MET A 280 21.74 -0.53 -13.05
C MET A 280 22.37 -0.10 -14.39
N ARG A 281 22.03 1.09 -14.88
CA ARG A 281 22.51 1.60 -16.18
C ARG A 281 24.00 1.94 -16.18
N LEU A 282 24.50 2.36 -15.02
CA LEU A 282 25.90 2.79 -14.83
C LEU A 282 26.88 1.60 -14.67
N ALA A 283 26.38 0.36 -14.66
CA ALA A 283 27.16 -0.86 -14.41
C ALA A 283 27.60 -1.62 -15.68
N ALA A 284 27.25 -1.16 -16.90
CA ALA A 284 27.59 -1.85 -18.14
C ALA A 284 29.13 -1.83 -18.42
N PRO A 285 29.83 -2.98 -18.48
CA PRO A 285 31.30 -3.02 -18.56
C PRO A 285 31.93 -2.59 -19.91
N ALA A 286 31.14 -2.30 -20.94
CA ALA A 286 31.64 -2.25 -22.32
C ALA A 286 30.99 -1.18 -23.23
N GLY A 287 30.50 -0.07 -22.69
CA GLY A 287 29.92 1.03 -23.49
C GLY A 287 30.17 2.41 -22.89
N PRO A 288 29.99 3.50 -23.66
CA PRO A 288 29.93 4.85 -23.10
C PRO A 288 28.83 4.92 -22.03
N LEU A 289 29.01 5.78 -21.02
CA LEU A 289 27.98 6.11 -20.04
C LEU A 289 26.76 6.69 -20.76
N GLU A 290 25.77 5.86 -21.05
CA GLU A 290 24.51 6.29 -21.64
C GLU A 290 23.62 6.82 -20.52
N ILE A 291 23.81 8.10 -20.20
CA ILE A 291 22.83 8.87 -19.45
C ILE A 291 21.59 8.95 -20.35
N SER A 292 20.55 8.24 -19.96
CA SER A 292 19.26 8.23 -20.69
C SER A 292 18.67 9.63 -20.84
N ASP A 293 17.53 9.75 -21.51
CA ASP A 293 16.83 11.03 -21.68
C ASP A 293 16.66 11.77 -20.34
N TRP A 294 16.66 13.09 -20.39
CA TRP A 294 16.64 13.96 -19.21
C TRP A 294 15.52 13.60 -18.22
N GLU A 295 14.33 13.24 -18.69
CA GLU A 295 13.20 12.90 -17.83
C GLU A 295 13.43 11.64 -16.99
N GLN A 296 14.31 10.75 -17.44
CA GLN A 296 14.73 9.55 -16.73
C GLN A 296 15.90 9.85 -15.78
N TRP A 297 16.35 11.10 -15.72
CA TRP A 297 17.48 11.52 -14.90
C TRP A 297 17.24 12.85 -14.13
N SER A 298 16.05 13.45 -14.14
CA SER A 298 15.71 14.68 -13.38
C SER A 298 16.35 14.72 -11.97
N PRO A 299 17.41 15.54 -11.78
CA PRO A 299 18.17 15.60 -10.53
C PRO A 299 17.30 15.94 -9.32
N ARG A 300 16.34 16.84 -9.50
CA ARG A 300 15.40 17.25 -8.45
C ARG A 300 14.59 16.08 -7.90
N THR A 301 14.22 15.14 -8.77
CA THR A 301 13.36 13.99 -8.43
C THR A 301 14.17 12.82 -7.91
N TYR A 302 15.14 12.38 -8.70
CA TYR A 302 15.83 11.11 -8.45
C TYR A 302 16.90 11.20 -7.35
N SER A 303 17.22 12.40 -6.87
CA SER A 303 18.02 12.58 -5.64
C SER A 303 17.25 12.26 -4.35
N ARG A 304 15.92 12.13 -4.42
CA ARG A 304 15.03 11.91 -3.26
C ARG A 304 14.16 10.67 -3.38
N VAL A 305 13.76 10.33 -4.61
CA VAL A 305 12.92 9.17 -4.91
C VAL A 305 13.54 8.38 -6.06
N GLY A 306 14.02 7.17 -5.77
CA GLY A 306 14.66 6.31 -6.77
C GLY A 306 13.66 5.69 -7.75
N HIS A 307 14.15 5.25 -8.91
CA HIS A 307 13.34 4.52 -9.90
C HIS A 307 12.76 3.24 -9.30
N GLU A 308 13.51 2.59 -8.42
CA GLU A 308 13.13 1.39 -7.70
C GLU A 308 11.90 1.65 -6.82
N GLU A 309 11.90 2.78 -6.08
CA GLU A 309 10.77 3.18 -5.24
C GLU A 309 9.55 3.56 -6.08
N LEU A 310 9.75 4.26 -7.20
CA LEU A 310 8.66 4.54 -8.14
C LEU A 310 8.03 3.25 -8.66
N GLN A 311 8.84 2.30 -9.12
CA GLN A 311 8.38 1.01 -9.61
C GLN A 311 7.67 0.19 -8.54
N ARG A 312 8.19 0.16 -7.31
CA ARG A 312 7.59 -0.59 -6.19
C ARG A 312 6.27 0.00 -5.74
N HIS A 313 6.16 1.32 -5.76
CA HIS A 313 5.00 2.04 -5.20
C HIS A 313 3.96 2.45 -6.25
N ALA A 314 4.21 2.12 -7.52
CA ALA A 314 3.30 2.36 -8.63
C ALA A 314 1.97 1.59 -8.49
N GLY A 315 0.88 2.27 -8.86
CA GLY A 315 -0.47 1.71 -8.82
C GLY A 315 -1.02 1.55 -7.41
N ARG A 316 -2.33 1.70 -7.26
CA ARG A 316 -3.02 1.50 -5.98
C ARG A 316 -3.21 0.02 -5.62
N LEU A 317 -3.47 -0.83 -6.60
CA LEU A 317 -3.62 -2.28 -6.49
C LEU A 317 -2.30 -3.02 -6.77
N GLY A 318 -1.40 -2.42 -7.55
CA GLY A 318 -0.13 -3.05 -7.88
C GLY A 318 0.51 -2.60 -9.19
N SER A 319 1.65 -3.20 -9.48
CA SER A 319 2.43 -2.97 -10.69
C SER A 319 3.09 -4.27 -11.18
N LEU A 320 3.10 -4.46 -12.50
CA LEU A 320 3.87 -5.50 -13.18
C LEU A 320 4.97 -4.86 -14.04
N HIS A 321 6.20 -5.31 -13.89
CA HIS A 321 7.35 -4.84 -14.67
C HIS A 321 7.89 -5.99 -15.54
N LEU A 322 7.96 -5.78 -16.86
CA LEU A 322 8.28 -6.79 -17.86
C LEU A 322 9.55 -6.36 -18.59
N TYR A 323 10.61 -7.17 -18.53
CA TYR A 323 11.92 -6.89 -19.11
C TYR A 323 12.35 -7.98 -20.10
N GLY A 324 13.07 -7.58 -21.16
CA GLY A 324 13.80 -8.50 -22.03
C GLY A 324 15.25 -8.65 -21.53
N GLY A 325 15.68 -9.87 -21.25
CA GLY A 325 17.01 -10.18 -20.74
C GLY A 325 18.13 -9.97 -21.76
N LEU A 326 17.80 -9.97 -23.06
CA LEU A 326 18.73 -9.71 -24.16
C LEU A 326 18.52 -8.34 -24.82
N ASP A 327 17.48 -7.59 -24.44
CA ASP A 327 17.19 -6.26 -24.98
C ASP A 327 18.28 -5.26 -24.56
N PRO A 328 19.05 -4.70 -25.51
CA PRO A 328 20.15 -3.77 -25.20
C PRO A 328 19.66 -2.45 -24.60
N CYS A 329 18.43 -2.00 -24.91
CA CYS A 329 17.85 -0.77 -24.37
C CYS A 329 17.41 -0.93 -22.91
N CYS A 330 17.14 -2.16 -22.48
CA CYS A 330 16.72 -2.49 -21.11
C CYS A 330 17.87 -2.99 -20.24
N PHE A 331 19.14 -2.71 -20.59
CA PHE A 331 20.35 -3.02 -19.81
C PHE A 331 20.32 -4.38 -19.11
N ARG A 332 20.85 -5.44 -19.74
CA ARG A 332 20.91 -6.84 -19.22
C ARG A 332 20.63 -6.99 -17.73
N VAL A 333 19.37 -7.23 -17.40
CA VAL A 333 18.94 -7.49 -16.04
C VAL A 333 18.84 -9.02 -15.88
N ALA A 334 19.46 -9.59 -14.84
CA ALA A 334 19.55 -11.03 -14.67
C ALA A 334 18.81 -11.51 -13.41
N PRO A 335 18.07 -12.65 -13.47
CA PRO A 335 17.51 -13.26 -12.26
C PRO A 335 18.59 -13.47 -11.19
N GLY A 336 18.37 -12.93 -9.99
CA GLY A 336 19.34 -12.95 -8.89
C GLY A 336 20.01 -11.61 -8.59
N ASP A 337 19.76 -10.56 -9.39
CA ASP A 337 20.15 -9.21 -9.01
C ASP A 337 19.35 -8.74 -7.78
N GLY A 338 20.01 -8.14 -6.78
CA GLY A 338 19.38 -7.74 -5.51
C GLY A 338 18.19 -6.76 -5.64
N PHE A 339 18.05 -6.13 -6.80
CA PHE A 339 16.86 -5.36 -7.17
C PHE A 339 15.60 -6.22 -7.31
N TYR A 340 15.68 -7.42 -7.92
CA TYR A 340 14.53 -8.32 -8.04
C TYR A 340 14.04 -8.79 -6.69
N GLU A 341 14.99 -9.19 -5.85
CA GLU A 341 14.70 -9.62 -4.50
C GLU A 341 14.00 -8.50 -3.74
N TRP A 342 14.47 -7.25 -3.88
CA TRP A 342 13.87 -6.11 -3.22
C TRP A 342 12.48 -5.72 -3.74
N LEU A 343 12.29 -5.66 -5.07
CA LEU A 343 10.99 -5.29 -5.63
C LEU A 343 9.93 -6.36 -5.33
N GLY A 344 10.34 -7.62 -5.30
CA GLY A 344 9.51 -8.76 -4.93
C GLY A 344 9.25 -8.92 -3.42
N LEU A 345 9.86 -8.09 -2.56
CA LEU A 345 9.54 -8.11 -1.13
C LEU A 345 8.08 -7.72 -0.91
N PRO A 346 7.37 -8.40 0.02
CA PRO A 346 6.02 -8.00 0.41
C PRO A 346 5.95 -6.52 0.73
N THR A 347 4.97 -5.82 0.16
CA THR A 347 4.81 -4.37 0.36
C THR A 347 4.24 -4.02 1.73
N GLY A 348 3.64 -4.99 2.44
CA GLY A 348 2.93 -4.78 3.71
C GLY A 348 1.55 -4.11 3.56
N ASP A 349 1.33 -3.41 2.44
CA ASP A 349 0.07 -2.74 2.08
C ASP A 349 -0.78 -3.55 1.08
N GLY A 350 -0.37 -4.77 0.76
CA GLY A 350 -1.16 -5.69 -0.05
C GLY A 350 -1.13 -5.51 -1.56
N ARG A 351 -0.36 -4.55 -2.05
CA ARG A 351 -0.24 -4.37 -3.49
C ARG A 351 0.50 -5.53 -4.14
N ILE A 352 0.06 -5.90 -5.34
CA ILE A 352 0.74 -6.90 -6.17
C ILE A 352 1.91 -6.21 -6.87
N VAL A 353 3.14 -6.53 -6.51
CA VAL A 353 4.34 -6.02 -7.19
C VAL A 353 5.08 -7.20 -7.79
N GLU A 354 5.15 -7.22 -9.12
CA GLU A 354 5.72 -8.33 -9.87
C GLU A 354 6.73 -7.86 -10.88
N ILE A 355 7.76 -8.70 -11.07
CA ILE A 355 8.70 -8.54 -12.16
C ILE A 355 8.77 -9.84 -12.93
N TYR A 356 8.82 -9.73 -14.24
CA TYR A 356 9.14 -10.83 -15.12
C TYR A 356 10.24 -10.44 -16.09
N VAL A 357 11.21 -11.33 -16.23
CA VAL A 357 12.35 -11.19 -17.14
C VAL A 357 12.28 -12.35 -18.09
N ASP A 358 12.12 -12.03 -19.38
CA ASP A 358 12.26 -13.04 -20.41
C ASP A 358 13.74 -13.15 -20.79
N PRO A 359 14.44 -14.23 -20.42
CA PRO A 359 15.89 -14.35 -20.65
C PRO A 359 16.25 -14.44 -22.13
N ASP A 360 15.28 -14.75 -23.01
CA ASP A 360 15.49 -14.97 -24.43
C ASP A 360 14.94 -13.83 -25.29
N ASN A 361 14.22 -12.88 -24.69
CA ASN A 361 13.67 -11.74 -25.42
C ASN A 361 14.74 -10.68 -25.69
N ASP A 362 15.06 -10.51 -26.97
CA ASP A 362 15.93 -9.48 -27.52
C ASP A 362 15.14 -8.30 -28.12
N GLN A 363 13.80 -8.33 -28.05
CA GLN A 363 12.94 -7.30 -28.58
C GLN A 363 12.61 -6.24 -27.53
N HIS A 364 12.53 -4.99 -27.97
CA HIS A 364 12.06 -3.86 -27.18
C HIS A 364 10.52 -3.82 -27.09
N ALA A 365 9.92 -4.95 -26.70
CA ALA A 365 8.49 -5.20 -26.68
C ALA A 365 8.14 -6.37 -25.74
N LEU A 366 6.83 -6.57 -25.51
CA LEU A 366 6.32 -7.73 -24.79
C LEU A 366 6.53 -9.01 -25.61
N SER A 367 7.17 -10.01 -25.01
CA SER A 367 7.37 -11.32 -25.62
C SER A 367 6.13 -12.23 -25.51
N GLU A 368 6.03 -13.25 -26.36
CA GLU A 368 4.98 -14.27 -26.26
C GLU A 368 4.94 -14.96 -24.87
N PRO A 369 6.08 -15.35 -24.26
CA PRO A 369 6.11 -15.85 -22.88
C PRO A 369 5.64 -14.84 -21.82
N GLY A 370 5.78 -13.53 -22.07
CA GLY A 370 5.31 -12.48 -21.17
C GLY A 370 3.79 -12.28 -21.17
N LYS A 371 3.09 -12.61 -22.26
CA LYS A 371 1.61 -12.48 -22.34
C LYS A 371 0.85 -13.23 -21.24
N PRO A 372 1.10 -14.52 -20.95
CA PRO A 372 0.41 -15.21 -19.87
C PRO A 372 0.71 -14.63 -18.48
N VAL A 373 1.91 -14.09 -18.26
CA VAL A 373 2.26 -13.39 -17.01
C VAL A 373 1.42 -12.12 -16.86
N LEU A 374 1.35 -11.33 -17.93
CA LEU A 374 0.51 -10.13 -18.00
C LEU A 374 -0.96 -10.47 -17.72
N MET A 375 -1.52 -11.49 -18.37
CA MET A 375 -2.91 -11.91 -18.14
C MET A 375 -3.14 -12.36 -16.70
N SER A 376 -2.22 -13.13 -16.10
CA SER A 376 -2.35 -13.55 -14.70
C SER A 376 -2.33 -12.38 -13.71
N PHE A 377 -1.55 -11.33 -14.00
CA PHE A 377 -1.61 -10.08 -13.25
C PHE A 377 -2.95 -9.38 -13.44
N LEU A 378 -3.43 -9.24 -14.69
CA LEU A 378 -4.72 -8.62 -15.02
C LEU A 378 -5.90 -9.32 -14.32
N ASP A 379 -5.92 -10.64 -14.32
CA ASP A 379 -6.96 -11.43 -13.64
C ASP A 379 -7.02 -11.08 -12.15
N ARG A 380 -5.87 -10.97 -11.48
CA ARG A 380 -5.85 -10.64 -10.05
C ARG A 380 -6.24 -9.20 -9.75
N VAL A 381 -5.90 -8.24 -10.62
CA VAL A 381 -6.33 -6.84 -10.40
C VAL A 381 -7.81 -6.62 -10.76
N PHE A 382 -8.35 -7.32 -11.76
CA PHE A 382 -9.75 -7.15 -12.17
C PHE A 382 -10.75 -8.04 -11.42
N ILE A 383 -10.31 -9.20 -10.94
CA ILE A 383 -11.10 -10.07 -10.07
C ILE A 383 -10.79 -9.65 -8.63
N GLN A 384 -11.75 -8.99 -8.00
CA GLN A 384 -11.62 -8.47 -6.66
C GLN A 384 -12.65 -9.16 -5.74
N PRO A 385 -12.36 -10.36 -5.22
CA PRO A 385 -13.23 -11.02 -4.25
C PRO A 385 -13.37 -10.21 -2.96
N GLU A 386 -14.56 -10.28 -2.38
CA GLU A 386 -14.86 -9.64 -1.09
C GLU A 386 -14.52 -10.58 0.07
N LEU A 387 -13.80 -10.07 1.07
CA LEU A 387 -13.67 -10.70 2.38
C LEU A 387 -14.57 -9.98 3.37
N THR A 388 -15.55 -10.70 3.92
CA THR A 388 -16.42 -10.21 4.99
C THR A 388 -16.00 -10.79 6.33
N VAL A 389 -15.81 -9.95 7.33
CA VAL A 389 -15.56 -10.35 8.71
C VAL A 389 -16.80 -10.06 9.56
N SER A 390 -17.20 -11.03 10.36
CA SER A 390 -18.26 -10.85 11.36
C SER A 390 -17.73 -11.10 12.76
N ILE A 391 -18.27 -10.37 13.74
CA ILE A 391 -17.97 -10.57 15.16
C ILE A 391 -19.15 -11.29 15.80
N ALA A 392 -18.91 -12.47 16.36
CA ALA A 392 -19.89 -13.25 17.12
C ALA A 392 -19.66 -13.10 18.64
N GLY A 393 -20.75 -13.11 19.40
CA GLY A 393 -20.76 -12.85 20.84
C GLY A 393 -21.23 -11.42 21.18
N ALA A 394 -21.20 -11.04 22.46
CA ALA A 394 -21.34 -9.64 22.83
C ALA A 394 -20.15 -8.85 22.26
N THR A 395 -20.39 -7.65 21.72
CA THR A 395 -19.36 -6.81 21.07
C THR A 395 -18.21 -6.51 22.04
N GLY A 396 -17.17 -7.33 22.02
CA GLY A 396 -16.07 -7.29 23.00
C GLY A 396 -14.70 -7.47 22.37
N GLY A 397 -14.54 -7.15 21.09
CA GLY A 397 -13.28 -7.28 20.38
C GLY A 397 -13.21 -6.45 19.11
N ARG A 398 -12.00 -6.37 18.55
CA ARG A 398 -11.65 -5.70 17.30
C ARG A 398 -10.94 -6.69 16.39
N VAL A 399 -11.23 -6.63 15.09
CA VAL A 399 -10.50 -7.43 14.08
C VAL A 399 -9.95 -6.49 13.03
N VAL A 400 -8.64 -6.57 12.78
CA VAL A 400 -7.97 -5.87 11.69
C VAL A 400 -7.37 -6.83 10.69
N SER A 401 -7.15 -6.36 9.47
CA SER A 401 -6.43 -7.11 8.44
C SER A 401 -5.05 -6.54 8.13
N VAL A 402 -4.18 -7.40 7.60
CA VAL A 402 -3.01 -7.02 6.81
C VAL A 402 -3.19 -7.68 5.45
N PRO A 403 -3.43 -6.92 4.37
CA PRO A 403 -3.38 -5.45 4.28
C PRO A 403 -4.51 -4.75 5.03
N ALA A 404 -4.29 -3.49 5.42
CA ALA A 404 -5.16 -2.76 6.34
C ALA A 404 -6.42 -2.16 5.69
N ASP A 405 -7.34 -3.02 5.24
CA ASP A 405 -8.63 -2.62 4.65
C ASP A 405 -9.86 -3.06 5.48
N ILE A 406 -9.68 -3.94 6.48
CA ILE A 406 -10.70 -4.35 7.45
C ILE A 406 -10.34 -3.83 8.85
N ASP A 407 -11.33 -3.23 9.52
CA ASP A 407 -11.29 -2.79 10.92
C ASP A 407 -12.68 -2.95 11.55
N CYS A 408 -13.03 -4.19 11.93
CA CYS A 408 -14.29 -4.50 12.60
C CYS A 408 -14.26 -4.09 14.08
N PRO A 409 -15.36 -3.54 14.63
CA PRO A 409 -16.72 -3.52 14.08
C PRO A 409 -17.05 -2.36 13.13
N GLY A 410 -16.09 -1.50 12.75
CA GLY A 410 -16.31 -0.37 11.86
C GLY A 410 -16.44 -0.76 10.38
N ALA A 411 -15.31 -1.08 9.74
CA ALA A 411 -15.23 -1.51 8.33
C ALA A 411 -15.03 -3.03 8.28
N CYS A 412 -16.11 -3.77 8.07
CA CYS A 412 -16.11 -5.24 8.16
C CYS A 412 -16.08 -6.00 6.84
N ALA A 413 -15.95 -5.30 5.73
CA ALA A 413 -15.82 -5.92 4.42
C ALA A 413 -14.87 -5.10 3.56
N ALA A 414 -14.03 -5.79 2.80
CA ALA A 414 -13.12 -5.17 1.84
C ALA A 414 -12.94 -6.10 0.63
N PHE A 415 -12.69 -5.47 -0.52
CA PHE A 415 -12.33 -6.16 -1.75
C PHE A 415 -10.81 -6.23 -1.87
N TYR A 416 -10.30 -7.40 -2.23
CA TYR A 416 -8.87 -7.63 -2.41
C TYR A 416 -8.62 -8.25 -3.78
N PRO A 417 -7.46 -7.99 -4.41
CA PRO A 417 -6.99 -8.77 -5.55
C PRO A 417 -7.14 -10.28 -5.38
N ALA A 418 -7.50 -10.97 -6.47
CA ALA A 418 -7.61 -12.42 -6.44
C ALA A 418 -6.27 -13.08 -6.08
N ASP A 419 -6.37 -14.21 -5.38
CA ASP A 419 -5.27 -14.99 -4.81
C ASP A 419 -4.40 -14.24 -3.79
N GLN A 420 -4.80 -13.04 -3.38
CA GLN A 420 -4.14 -12.34 -2.30
C GLN A 420 -4.34 -13.04 -0.96
N ALA A 421 -3.23 -13.18 -0.22
CA ALA A 421 -3.27 -13.61 1.17
C ALA A 421 -3.56 -12.42 2.08
N VAL A 422 -4.60 -12.53 2.90
CA VAL A 422 -5.02 -11.54 3.91
C VAL A 422 -4.89 -12.17 5.29
N ALA A 423 -4.06 -11.57 6.13
CA ALA A 423 -3.92 -11.97 7.54
C ALA A 423 -4.94 -11.19 8.38
N LEU A 424 -5.63 -11.86 9.30
CA LEU A 424 -6.55 -11.25 10.25
C LEU A 424 -6.00 -11.37 11.68
N GLU A 425 -6.05 -10.27 12.42
CA GLU A 425 -5.66 -10.19 13.82
C GLU A 425 -6.85 -9.78 14.68
N ALA A 426 -7.13 -10.58 15.71
CA ALA A 426 -8.21 -10.33 16.67
C ALA A 426 -7.62 -9.82 18.00
N THR A 427 -8.14 -8.70 18.48
CA THR A 427 -7.82 -8.15 19.80
C THR A 427 -9.08 -8.14 20.66
N ALA A 428 -9.07 -8.87 21.77
CA ALA A 428 -10.16 -8.84 22.74
C ALA A 428 -10.13 -7.54 23.56
N GLN A 429 -11.31 -6.95 23.80
CA GLN A 429 -11.49 -5.85 24.73
C GLN A 429 -11.40 -6.36 26.18
N ALA A 430 -11.09 -5.47 27.13
CA ALA A 430 -11.11 -5.79 28.55
C ALA A 430 -12.42 -6.46 28.98
N GLY A 431 -12.32 -7.55 29.75
CA GLY A 431 -13.45 -8.37 30.18
C GLY A 431 -13.84 -9.49 29.21
N PHE A 432 -13.17 -9.61 28.07
CA PHE A 432 -13.39 -10.63 27.06
C PHE A 432 -12.10 -11.38 26.72
N PHE A 433 -12.24 -12.58 26.17
CA PHE A 433 -11.15 -13.30 25.53
C PHE A 433 -11.54 -13.68 24.10
N PHE A 434 -10.55 -13.88 23.24
CA PHE A 434 -10.75 -14.37 21.88
C PHE A 434 -10.96 -15.89 21.91
N ALA A 435 -12.17 -16.34 21.58
CA ALA A 435 -12.56 -17.75 21.63
C ALA A 435 -12.15 -18.51 20.35
N GLY A 436 -12.05 -17.82 19.22
CA GLY A 436 -11.52 -18.40 17.98
C GLY A 436 -12.16 -17.88 16.70
N TRP A 437 -11.62 -18.35 15.57
CA TRP A 437 -12.09 -18.12 14.22
C TRP A 437 -13.03 -19.23 13.73
N SER A 438 -13.94 -18.88 12.84
CA SER A 438 -14.70 -19.82 12.00
C SER A 438 -14.97 -19.24 10.60
N GLY A 439 -15.46 -20.06 9.68
CA GLY A 439 -15.67 -19.68 8.28
C GLY A 439 -14.47 -20.05 7.40
N ALA A 440 -13.88 -19.06 6.72
CA ALA A 440 -12.74 -19.27 5.82
C ALA A 440 -11.41 -19.57 6.53
N CYS A 441 -11.33 -19.34 7.84
CA CYS A 441 -10.27 -19.82 8.71
C CYS A 441 -10.86 -20.37 10.02
N ALA A 442 -10.09 -21.14 10.79
CA ALA A 442 -10.57 -21.81 12.00
C ALA A 442 -9.51 -21.90 13.10
N GLY A 443 -9.95 -22.05 14.35
CA GLY A 443 -9.09 -22.23 15.52
C GLY A 443 -8.73 -20.91 16.20
N THR A 444 -7.78 -20.96 17.14
CA THR A 444 -7.39 -19.81 17.99
C THR A 444 -6.07 -19.15 17.55
N GLY A 445 -5.41 -19.69 16.53
CA GLY A 445 -4.15 -19.17 16.01
C GLY A 445 -4.31 -18.03 15.00
N SER A 446 -3.24 -17.74 14.25
CA SER A 446 -3.25 -16.79 13.15
C SER A 446 -4.28 -17.20 12.08
N CYS A 447 -5.12 -16.26 11.64
CA CYS A 447 -6.01 -16.46 10.52
C CYS A 447 -5.39 -15.87 9.24
N LEU A 448 -5.05 -16.72 8.27
CA LEU A 448 -4.57 -16.32 6.95
C LEU A 448 -5.56 -16.84 5.89
N VAL A 449 -6.12 -15.94 5.10
CA VAL A 449 -7.13 -16.26 4.07
C VAL A 449 -6.59 -15.90 2.70
N THR A 450 -6.55 -16.86 1.78
CA THR A 450 -6.26 -16.60 0.36
C THR A 450 -7.56 -16.43 -0.41
N LEU A 451 -7.74 -15.27 -1.05
CA LEU A 451 -8.99 -14.87 -1.69
C LEU A 451 -9.01 -15.18 -3.18
N ALA A 452 -9.38 -16.41 -3.54
CA ALA A 452 -9.71 -16.74 -4.95
C ALA A 452 -11.17 -16.38 -5.31
N THR A 453 -12.04 -16.32 -4.30
CA THR A 453 -13.48 -16.04 -4.39
C THR A 453 -13.92 -15.31 -3.13
N ASN A 454 -15.16 -14.81 -3.07
CA ASN A 454 -15.69 -14.20 -1.86
C ASN A 454 -15.60 -15.15 -0.67
N ARG A 455 -15.14 -14.66 0.47
CA ARG A 455 -14.96 -15.42 1.71
C ARG A 455 -15.58 -14.69 2.89
N GLN A 456 -15.97 -15.46 3.89
CA GLN A 456 -16.45 -14.94 5.16
C GLN A 456 -15.66 -15.54 6.31
N VAL A 457 -15.25 -14.72 7.26
CA VAL A 457 -14.64 -15.13 8.53
C VAL A 457 -15.47 -14.61 9.69
N THR A 458 -15.59 -15.40 10.74
CA THR A 458 -16.23 -14.99 11.99
C THR A 458 -15.22 -15.07 13.12
N ALA A 459 -15.02 -13.95 13.83
CA ALA A 459 -14.26 -13.88 15.07
C ALA A 459 -15.22 -13.96 16.26
N THR A 460 -15.01 -14.94 17.15
CA THR A 460 -15.83 -15.08 18.35
C THR A 460 -15.09 -14.52 19.56
N PHE A 461 -15.74 -13.61 20.28
CA PHE A 461 -15.27 -13.09 21.55
C PHE A 461 -16.26 -13.46 22.66
N GLU A 462 -15.77 -14.02 23.74
CA GLU A 462 -16.57 -14.46 24.88
C GLU A 462 -16.19 -13.69 26.14
N PRO A 463 -17.16 -13.35 27.01
CA PRO A 463 -16.84 -12.72 28.28
C PRO A 463 -15.99 -13.65 29.15
N ILE A 464 -15.02 -13.10 29.88
CA ILE A 464 -14.23 -13.86 30.84
C ILE A 464 -15.16 -14.26 32.00
N PRO A 465 -15.34 -15.56 32.29
CA PRO A 465 -16.17 -16.01 33.39
C PRO A 465 -15.46 -15.77 34.73
N VAL A 466 -16.19 -15.22 35.71
CA VAL A 466 -15.72 -14.98 37.07
C VAL A 466 -16.71 -15.60 38.07
N ALA A 467 -16.21 -16.50 38.90
CA ALA A 467 -17.02 -17.25 39.85
C ALA A 467 -17.54 -16.40 41.01
N LEU A 468 -18.85 -16.47 41.29
CA LEU A 468 -19.49 -15.98 42.50
C LEU A 468 -20.03 -17.18 43.29
N ALA A 469 -19.64 -17.29 44.56
CA ALA A 469 -20.17 -18.29 45.50
C ALA A 469 -20.95 -17.62 46.63
N VAL A 470 -22.14 -18.14 46.93
CA VAL A 470 -23.01 -17.69 48.01
C VAL A 470 -23.18 -18.80 49.05
N SER A 471 -22.96 -18.50 50.33
CA SER A 471 -23.27 -19.42 51.42
C SER A 471 -24.42 -18.92 52.28
N ILE A 472 -25.24 -19.85 52.78
CA ILE A 472 -26.29 -19.57 53.78
C ILE A 472 -25.77 -19.99 55.15
N ALA A 473 -25.90 -19.12 56.14
CA ALA A 473 -25.44 -19.34 57.51
C ALA A 473 -26.54 -19.04 58.54
N GLY A 474 -26.32 -19.51 59.78
CA GLY A 474 -27.25 -19.32 60.90
C GLY A 474 -28.30 -20.44 61.03
N GLU A 475 -29.16 -20.31 62.05
CA GLU A 475 -30.17 -21.31 62.39
C GLU A 475 -31.51 -21.10 61.65
N GLY A 476 -31.71 -19.92 61.06
CA GLY A 476 -32.89 -19.62 60.25
C GLY A 476 -32.79 -20.19 58.83
N LEU A 477 -33.93 -20.32 58.17
CA LEU A 477 -34.04 -20.73 56.77
C LEU A 477 -34.26 -19.49 55.87
N GLY A 478 -33.75 -19.55 54.65
CA GLY A 478 -33.94 -18.51 53.64
C GLY A 478 -33.34 -18.92 52.30
N THR A 479 -33.52 -18.06 51.29
CA THR A 479 -32.91 -18.22 49.97
C THR A 479 -32.20 -16.93 49.56
N VAL A 480 -31.23 -17.05 48.66
CA VAL A 480 -30.56 -15.91 48.02
C VAL A 480 -30.67 -16.03 46.51
N THR A 481 -31.17 -15.01 45.83
CA THR A 481 -31.23 -14.96 44.36
C THR A 481 -30.35 -13.83 43.80
N SER A 482 -29.96 -13.91 42.53
CA SER A 482 -29.18 -12.88 41.85
C SER A 482 -29.87 -12.24 40.64
N ILE A 483 -29.50 -10.98 40.34
CA ILE A 483 -29.72 -10.32 39.06
C ILE A 483 -28.36 -9.80 38.54
N PRO A 484 -27.87 -10.22 37.36
CA PRO A 484 -28.43 -11.24 36.46
C PRO A 484 -28.64 -12.61 37.13
N ALA A 485 -29.55 -13.41 36.58
CA ALA A 485 -29.85 -14.74 37.12
C ALA A 485 -28.63 -15.68 37.03
N GLY A 486 -28.42 -16.49 38.07
CA GLY A 486 -27.31 -17.44 38.16
C GLY A 486 -27.19 -18.04 39.56
N ILE A 487 -27.52 -17.25 40.59
CA ILE A 487 -27.66 -17.71 41.98
C ILE A 487 -29.14 -17.89 42.31
N ASP A 488 -29.48 -19.05 42.86
CA ASP A 488 -30.70 -19.35 43.60
C ASP A 488 -30.33 -20.30 44.74
N CYS A 489 -29.64 -19.71 45.72
CA CYS A 489 -29.01 -20.45 46.80
C CYS A 489 -30.09 -20.94 47.76
N GLY A 490 -30.20 -22.26 47.77
CA GLY A 490 -31.38 -23.07 48.06
C GLY A 490 -31.24 -24.38 47.29
N ALA A 491 -30.82 -24.26 46.01
CA ALA A 491 -30.33 -25.35 45.17
C ALA A 491 -28.99 -25.02 44.47
N THR A 492 -28.83 -23.80 43.95
CA THR A 492 -27.65 -23.38 43.17
C THR A 492 -26.97 -22.19 43.82
N CYS A 493 -25.85 -22.45 44.49
CA CYS A 493 -25.14 -21.47 45.31
C CYS A 493 -23.83 -20.96 44.68
N ALA A 494 -23.50 -21.35 43.45
CA ALA A 494 -22.36 -20.85 42.72
C ALA A 494 -22.69 -20.71 41.23
N ALA A 495 -22.20 -19.64 40.62
CA ALA A 495 -22.33 -19.40 39.18
C ALA A 495 -21.21 -18.48 38.68
N ASP A 496 -20.90 -18.59 37.40
CA ASP A 496 -20.00 -17.66 36.72
C ASP A 496 -20.76 -16.48 36.15
N PHE A 497 -20.19 -15.29 36.35
CA PHE A 497 -20.69 -14.04 35.80
C PHE A 497 -19.60 -13.38 34.95
N PRO A 498 -19.95 -12.60 33.91
CA PRO A 498 -18.97 -11.87 33.11
C PRO A 498 -18.09 -10.97 33.97
N GLN A 499 -16.79 -10.91 33.66
CA GLN A 499 -15.88 -10.00 34.34
C GLN A 499 -16.37 -8.54 34.24
N GLY A 500 -16.35 -7.83 35.37
CA GLY A 500 -16.86 -6.46 35.48
C GLY A 500 -18.38 -6.34 35.58
N ALA A 501 -19.13 -7.45 35.49
CA ALA A 501 -20.58 -7.43 35.69
C ALA A 501 -20.93 -7.05 37.13
N THR A 502 -22.01 -6.29 37.28
CA THR A 502 -22.60 -5.98 38.58
C THR A 502 -23.71 -6.99 38.88
N VAL A 503 -23.53 -7.77 39.95
CA VAL A 503 -24.48 -8.77 40.42
C VAL A 503 -25.18 -8.25 41.69
N ASN A 504 -26.49 -8.13 41.64
CA ASN A 504 -27.32 -7.76 42.79
C ASN A 504 -27.88 -9.03 43.46
N LEU A 505 -27.58 -9.23 44.73
CA LEU A 505 -28.05 -10.35 45.54
C LEU A 505 -29.20 -9.94 46.46
N GLN A 506 -30.26 -10.73 46.44
CA GLN A 506 -31.44 -10.55 47.29
C GLN A 506 -31.61 -11.74 48.22
N ALA A 507 -31.62 -11.49 49.53
CA ALA A 507 -31.94 -12.48 50.56
C ALA A 507 -33.44 -12.44 50.90
N ILE A 508 -34.09 -13.60 50.93
CA ILE A 508 -35.49 -13.76 51.32
C ILE A 508 -35.55 -14.77 52.46
N ALA A 509 -35.98 -14.33 53.64
CA ALA A 509 -36.14 -15.22 54.79
C ALA A 509 -37.40 -16.09 54.62
N ALA A 510 -37.30 -17.37 54.98
CA ALA A 510 -38.46 -18.25 55.03
C ALA A 510 -39.37 -17.90 56.23
N ALA A 511 -40.60 -18.42 56.22
CA ALA A 511 -41.51 -18.25 57.35
C ALA A 511 -40.89 -18.75 58.66
N GLY A 512 -40.99 -17.93 59.72
CA GLY A 512 -40.36 -18.22 61.02
C GLY A 512 -38.87 -17.88 61.11
N SER A 513 -38.28 -17.24 60.10
CA SER A 513 -36.90 -16.77 60.09
C SER A 513 -36.79 -15.26 59.79
N LEU A 514 -35.64 -14.67 60.11
CA LEU A 514 -35.27 -13.28 59.82
C LEU A 514 -33.91 -13.25 59.12
N PHE A 515 -33.74 -12.35 58.17
CA PHE A 515 -32.43 -12.07 57.58
C PHE A 515 -31.58 -11.23 58.54
N ALA A 516 -30.46 -11.78 59.01
CA ALA A 516 -29.59 -11.17 60.01
C ALA A 516 -28.48 -10.32 59.38
N GLY A 517 -28.13 -10.55 58.11
CA GLY A 517 -27.19 -9.72 57.35
C GLY A 517 -26.23 -10.49 56.44
N TRP A 518 -25.47 -9.73 55.65
CA TRP A 518 -24.42 -10.20 54.75
C TRP A 518 -23.04 -10.19 55.43
N SER A 519 -22.15 -11.07 54.96
CA SER A 519 -20.70 -11.05 55.22
C SER A 519 -19.92 -11.52 53.99
N GLY A 520 -18.60 -11.35 53.99
CA GLY A 520 -17.75 -11.59 52.82
C GLY A 520 -17.63 -10.33 51.96
N ALA A 521 -17.95 -10.42 50.66
CA ALA A 521 -17.90 -9.27 49.76
C ALA A 521 -19.01 -8.23 49.97
N CYS A 522 -20.03 -8.57 50.76
CA CYS A 522 -21.07 -7.65 51.22
C CYS A 522 -21.12 -7.65 52.75
N THR A 523 -21.59 -6.55 53.34
CA THR A 523 -21.70 -6.41 54.81
C THR A 523 -22.98 -5.69 55.22
N GLY A 524 -23.54 -6.05 56.37
CA GLY A 524 -24.72 -5.40 56.95
C GLY A 524 -26.03 -5.95 56.39
N THR A 525 -27.15 -5.26 56.63
CA THR A 525 -28.50 -5.73 56.26
C THR A 525 -29.07 -5.06 55.00
N GLY A 526 -28.31 -4.16 54.37
CA GLY A 526 -28.69 -3.47 53.14
C GLY A 526 -28.63 -4.35 51.88
N PRO A 527 -28.93 -3.79 50.70
CA PRO A 527 -28.78 -4.50 49.43
C PRO A 527 -27.32 -4.89 49.20
N CYS A 528 -27.10 -6.10 48.65
CA CYS A 528 -25.77 -6.61 48.34
C CYS A 528 -25.52 -6.50 46.83
N VAL A 529 -24.58 -5.63 46.44
CA VAL A 529 -24.21 -5.39 45.04
C VAL A 529 -22.72 -5.69 44.90
N VAL A 530 -22.39 -6.67 44.05
CA VAL A 530 -21.03 -7.16 43.85
C VAL A 530 -20.58 -6.87 42.41
N THR A 531 -19.40 -6.27 42.24
CA THR A 531 -18.77 -6.15 40.92
C THR A 531 -17.78 -7.29 40.71
N MET A 532 -17.98 -8.09 39.67
CA MET A 532 -17.28 -9.34 39.43
C MET A 532 -15.91 -9.14 38.76
N ASN A 533 -14.94 -8.60 39.50
CA ASN A 533 -13.57 -8.39 38.98
C ASN A 533 -12.63 -9.58 39.24
N ALA A 534 -12.96 -10.41 40.23
CA ALA A 534 -12.24 -11.63 40.60
C ALA A 534 -13.23 -12.60 41.28
N ALA A 535 -12.81 -13.85 41.46
CA ALA A 535 -13.62 -14.84 42.15
C ALA A 535 -14.03 -14.32 43.54
N THR A 536 -15.33 -14.34 43.84
CA THR A 536 -15.92 -13.64 44.98
C THR A 536 -16.81 -14.56 45.81
N GLN A 537 -16.81 -14.37 47.13
CA GLN A 537 -17.66 -15.11 48.06
C GLN A 537 -18.52 -14.16 48.92
N VAL A 538 -19.81 -14.50 49.06
CA VAL A 538 -20.79 -13.77 49.89
C VAL A 538 -21.48 -14.77 50.81
N SER A 539 -21.74 -14.39 52.07
CA SER A 539 -22.53 -15.22 52.99
C SER A 539 -23.75 -14.46 53.51
N ALA A 540 -24.93 -15.08 53.45
CA ALA A 540 -26.19 -14.58 53.98
C ALA A 540 -26.55 -15.30 55.27
N SER A 541 -26.72 -14.57 56.38
CA SER A 541 -27.10 -15.16 57.66
C SER A 541 -28.61 -15.02 57.91
N PHE A 542 -29.25 -16.11 58.35
CA PHE A 542 -30.65 -16.12 58.79
C PHE A 542 -30.77 -16.63 60.23
N THR A 543 -31.71 -16.09 61.00
CA THR A 543 -31.97 -16.48 62.39
C THR A 543 -33.44 -16.82 62.60
N THR A 544 -33.76 -17.72 63.52
CA THR A 544 -35.15 -18.08 63.84
C THR A 544 -35.87 -16.96 64.61
N VAL A 545 -37.16 -16.79 64.34
CA VAL A 545 -38.03 -15.91 65.13
C VAL A 545 -38.32 -16.62 66.46
N ARG A 546 -37.72 -16.16 67.55
CA ARG A 546 -38.08 -16.64 68.89
C ARG A 546 -39.42 -16.04 69.30
N HIS A 547 -40.48 -16.84 69.29
CA HIS A 547 -41.72 -16.48 69.97
C HIS A 547 -41.47 -16.50 71.49
N PRO A 548 -41.79 -15.44 72.24
CA PRO A 548 -41.76 -15.52 73.69
C PRO A 548 -42.77 -16.57 74.13
N SER A 549 -42.28 -17.64 74.76
CA SER A 549 -43.12 -18.67 75.37
C SER A 549 -44.09 -17.99 76.34
N SER A 550 -45.39 -18.14 76.10
CA SER A 550 -46.42 -17.74 77.08
C SER A 550 -46.14 -18.47 78.39
N SER A 551 -45.77 -17.71 79.43
CA SER A 551 -45.61 -18.27 80.76
C SER A 551 -46.95 -18.82 81.24
N SER A 552 -47.06 -20.14 81.36
CA SER A 552 -48.15 -20.77 82.09
C SER A 552 -48.08 -20.34 83.55
N ALA A 553 -49.05 -19.54 83.99
CA ALA A 553 -49.24 -19.23 85.41
C ALA A 553 -49.52 -20.52 86.20
N PRO A 554 -48.99 -20.69 87.42
CA PRO A 554 -49.24 -21.89 88.21
C PRO A 554 -50.67 -21.92 88.75
N ALA A 555 -51.28 -23.11 88.73
CA ALA A 555 -52.58 -23.38 89.31
C ALA A 555 -52.56 -23.18 90.83
N SER A 556 -53.46 -22.34 91.36
CA SER A 556 -53.69 -22.17 92.79
C SER A 556 -54.65 -23.25 93.31
N GLY A 557 -54.28 -23.82 94.46
CA GLY A 557 -54.85 -25.00 95.10
C GLY A 557 -56.33 -24.97 95.52
N ALA A 558 -56.86 -26.19 95.63
CA ALA A 558 -57.90 -26.67 96.57
C ALA A 558 -57.59 -26.26 98.03
N GLU A 559 -58.47 -26.16 99.04
CA GLU A 559 -59.82 -26.68 99.42
C GLU A 559 -60.18 -25.95 100.78
N PRO A 560 -61.24 -26.25 101.57
CA PRO A 560 -62.36 -27.19 101.41
C PRO A 560 -63.77 -26.58 101.43
#